data_AF-A0ABD3BP25-F1
#
_entry.id   AF-A0ABD3BP25-F1
#
_cell.length_a   1.000
_cell.length_b   1.000
_cell.length_c   1.000
_cell.angle_alpha   90.00
_cell.angle_beta   90.00
_cell.angle_gamma   90.00
#
_symmetry.space_group_name_H-M   'P 1'
#
loop_
_entity.id
_entity.type
_entity.pdbx_description
1 polymer ?
#
loop_
_entity_poly.entity_id
_entity_poly.type
_entity_poly.pdbx_seq_one_letter_code
_entity_poly.pdbx_strand_id
1 'polypeptide(L)'
;MPSLTYTQSIGSQIHRKQTNDFSIMFFYHSLYANVRPCYSLPGYKTKYDNVDLTTIRENTEGEYSGLEHQVVKGVVEILKIITRQASLRVAEYETHGRERVSVIHKANIMQKTDGLFLKCCREFAEKYPEIKYKEVVIDNCCMMSPALFDVLVMPNLYGDIISDLCAGLIGGLGLTPSCNIGEGGIAFAEAVHGSAPDIAGKYFRDSPTSNDMHPLTSCGRNGCNI
;
A
#
# COMPACT_ATOMS: atom_id res chain seq x y z
N MET A 1 -16.49 -17.09 21.69
CA MET A 1 -16.42 -15.92 20.78
C MET A 1 -15.89 -14.69 21.53
N PRO A 2 -14.56 -14.49 21.62
CA PRO A 2 -13.96 -13.28 22.19
C PRO A 2 -13.18 -12.42 21.17
N SER A 3 -13.17 -12.77 19.87
CA SER A 3 -12.27 -12.18 18.86
C SER A 3 -12.67 -10.78 18.39
N LEU A 4 -13.95 -10.41 18.43
CA LEU A 4 -14.42 -9.08 17.99
C LEU A 4 -14.07 -7.96 18.99
N THR A 5 -14.03 -8.28 20.29
CA THR A 5 -13.80 -7.29 21.35
C THR A 5 -12.33 -6.86 21.45
N TYR A 6 -11.39 -7.74 21.08
CA TYR A 6 -9.96 -7.46 21.17
C TYR A 6 -9.47 -6.55 20.04
N THR A 7 -9.96 -6.76 18.81
CA THR A 7 -9.69 -5.88 17.66
C THR A 7 -10.25 -4.48 17.87
N GLN A 8 -11.44 -4.36 18.48
CA GLN A 8 -12.01 -3.07 18.89
C GLN A 8 -11.20 -2.39 20.02
N SER A 9 -10.65 -3.17 20.97
CA SER A 9 -9.84 -2.64 22.07
C SER A 9 -8.49 -2.09 21.59
N ILE A 10 -7.83 -2.72 20.62
CA ILE A 10 -6.59 -2.20 20.03
C ILE A 10 -6.92 -0.98 19.13
N GLY A 11 -7.98 -1.08 18.32
CA GLY A 11 -8.44 0.03 17.48
C GLY A 11 -8.79 1.30 18.28
N SER A 12 -9.38 1.16 19.47
CA SER A 12 -9.69 2.29 20.35
C SER A 12 -8.47 2.94 21.04
N GLN A 13 -7.34 2.23 21.16
CA GLN A 13 -6.09 2.82 21.65
C GLN A 13 -5.32 3.52 20.52
N ILE A 14 -5.37 2.99 19.29
CA ILE A 14 -4.89 3.66 18.06
C ILE A 14 -5.66 4.98 17.83
N HIS A 15 -6.98 4.97 18.10
CA HIS A 15 -7.89 6.11 17.94
C HIS A 15 -7.49 7.39 18.69
N ARG A 16 -6.78 7.32 19.82
CA ARG A 16 -6.45 8.52 20.61
C ARG A 16 -5.30 9.37 20.05
N LYS A 17 -4.59 8.92 19.00
CA LYS A 17 -3.39 9.62 18.48
C LYS A 17 -3.46 10.04 17.00
N GLN A 18 -4.42 9.58 16.21
CA GLN A 18 -4.56 10.01 14.81
C GLN A 18 -5.52 11.21 14.72
N THR A 19 -4.97 12.42 14.56
CA THR A 19 -5.71 13.69 14.54
C THR A 19 -6.10 14.19 13.15
N ASN A 20 -5.84 13.43 12.08
CA ASN A 20 -6.09 13.86 10.71
C ASN A 20 -7.33 13.18 10.14
N ASP A 21 -8.24 13.96 9.56
CA ASP A 21 -9.54 13.51 9.01
C ASP A 21 -9.41 12.35 8.00
N PHE A 22 -8.29 12.30 7.26
CA PHE A 22 -7.98 11.21 6.34
C PHE A 22 -7.82 9.85 7.04
N SER A 23 -7.09 9.80 8.15
CA SER A 23 -6.86 8.56 8.89
C SER A 23 -8.16 8.02 9.52
N ILE A 24 -9.06 8.92 9.89
CA ILE A 24 -10.39 8.58 10.42
C ILE A 24 -11.20 7.84 9.35
N MET A 25 -11.23 8.34 8.11
CA MET A 25 -11.96 7.71 7.01
C MET A 25 -11.49 6.28 6.73
N PHE A 26 -10.18 6.04 6.79
CA PHE A 26 -9.58 4.74 6.52
C PHE A 26 -9.97 3.72 7.59
N PHE A 27 -10.01 4.14 8.84
CA PHE A 27 -10.43 3.30 9.96
C PHE A 27 -11.94 3.01 9.93
N TYR A 28 -12.78 4.03 9.73
CA TYR A 28 -14.24 3.87 9.74
C TYR A 28 -14.75 2.95 8.63
N HIS A 29 -14.12 2.99 7.46
CA HIS A 29 -14.49 2.17 6.31
C HIS A 29 -13.64 0.90 6.17
N SER A 30 -12.76 0.62 7.13
CA SER A 30 -11.83 -0.51 7.10
C SER A 30 -11.08 -0.61 5.77
N LEU A 31 -10.54 0.51 5.27
CA LEU A 31 -9.77 0.58 4.04
C LEU A 31 -8.45 -0.18 4.22
N TYR A 32 -8.41 -1.46 3.86
CA TYR A 32 -7.35 -2.38 4.24
C TYR A 32 -6.25 -2.56 3.20
N ALA A 33 -6.54 -2.28 1.93
CA ALA A 33 -5.57 -2.34 0.85
C ALA A 33 -5.48 -0.97 0.16
N ASN A 34 -4.27 -0.46 0.03
CA ASN A 34 -3.98 0.67 -0.84
C ASN A 34 -3.34 0.15 -2.14
N VAL A 35 -3.91 0.52 -3.28
CA VAL A 35 -3.51 0.06 -4.60
C VAL A 35 -3.01 1.26 -5.39
N ARG A 36 -1.75 1.20 -5.82
CA ARG A 36 -1.11 2.25 -6.61
C ARG A 36 -0.48 1.64 -7.86
N PRO A 37 -1.15 1.71 -9.02
CA PRO A 37 -0.54 1.35 -10.28
C PRO A 37 0.47 2.43 -10.70
N CYS A 38 1.58 1.99 -11.26
CA CYS A 38 2.65 2.85 -11.76
C CYS A 38 3.03 2.38 -13.16
N TYR A 39 2.62 3.14 -14.18
CA TYR A 39 2.95 2.86 -15.56
C TYR A 39 3.52 4.09 -16.29
N SER A 40 4.46 3.84 -17.20
CA SER A 40 5.03 4.89 -18.05
C SER A 40 3.96 5.48 -18.97
N LEU A 41 3.82 6.80 -18.98
CA LEU A 41 2.84 7.50 -19.81
C LEU A 41 3.39 7.77 -21.22
N PRO A 42 2.64 7.44 -22.29
CA PRO A 42 3.00 7.81 -23.65
C PRO A 42 3.23 9.32 -23.78
N GLY A 43 4.40 9.72 -24.28
CA GLY A 43 4.75 11.13 -24.48
C GLY A 43 5.36 11.83 -23.26
N TYR A 44 5.38 11.22 -22.07
CA TYR A 44 6.03 11.78 -20.89
C TYR A 44 7.34 11.04 -20.60
N LYS A 45 8.46 11.62 -21.05
CA LYS A 45 9.78 10.95 -20.95
C LYS A 45 10.36 11.08 -19.55
N THR A 46 10.66 9.94 -18.93
CA THR A 46 11.48 9.87 -17.71
C THR A 46 12.79 9.12 -17.99
N LYS A 47 13.59 8.90 -16.94
CA LYS A 47 14.80 8.06 -17.01
C LYS A 47 14.47 6.58 -17.21
N TYR A 48 13.25 6.17 -16.87
CA TYR A 48 12.80 4.77 -16.89
C TYR A 48 11.75 4.58 -17.97
N ASP A 49 11.95 3.57 -18.81
CA ASP A 49 11.04 3.24 -19.90
C ASP A 49 10.26 1.97 -19.60
N ASN A 50 9.03 1.89 -20.11
CA ASN A 50 8.16 0.72 -20.02
C ASN A 50 7.97 0.20 -18.58
N VAL A 51 7.83 1.12 -17.62
CA VAL A 51 7.39 0.76 -16.27
C VAL A 51 5.93 0.37 -16.37
N ASP A 52 5.59 -0.79 -15.82
CA ASP A 52 4.22 -1.24 -15.58
C ASP A 52 4.25 -2.18 -14.38
N LEU A 53 3.89 -1.66 -13.22
CA LEU A 53 3.79 -2.42 -11.99
C LEU A 53 2.70 -1.84 -11.10
N THR A 54 2.19 -2.65 -10.18
CA THR A 54 1.22 -2.23 -9.18
C THR A 54 1.74 -2.55 -7.78
N THR A 55 1.73 -1.56 -6.89
CA THR A 55 1.98 -1.79 -5.47
C THR A 55 0.66 -1.95 -4.73
N ILE A 56 0.57 -3.01 -3.92
CA ILE A 56 -0.52 -3.30 -3.00
C ILE A 56 0.03 -3.26 -1.58
N ARG A 57 -0.44 -2.27 -0.82
CA ARG A 57 -0.01 -1.97 0.53
C ARG A 57 -1.08 -2.37 1.52
N GLU A 58 -0.70 -3.10 2.56
CA GLU A 58 -1.51 -3.29 3.75
C GLU A 58 -1.68 -1.95 4.48
N ASN A 59 -2.91 -1.56 4.81
CA ASN A 59 -3.20 -0.18 5.17
C ASN A 59 -3.87 0.00 6.55
N THR A 60 -3.92 -1.06 7.37
CA THR A 60 -4.59 -1.05 8.69
C THR A 60 -3.65 -1.14 9.88
N GLU A 61 -2.47 -1.74 9.72
CA GLU A 61 -1.58 -2.06 10.85
C GLU A 61 -0.10 -1.83 10.49
N GLY A 62 0.82 -2.65 11.03
CA GLY A 62 2.26 -2.49 10.86
C GLY A 62 2.85 -1.46 11.81
N GLU A 63 3.85 -0.74 11.30
CA GLU A 63 4.55 0.33 11.99
C GLU A 63 3.65 1.57 12.18
N TYR A 64 2.56 1.69 11.42
CA TYR A 64 1.63 2.83 11.49
C TYR A 64 0.51 2.64 12.53
N SER A 65 0.66 1.67 13.43
CA SER A 65 -0.22 1.49 14.59
C SER A 65 -0.19 2.70 15.55
N GLY A 66 0.84 3.56 15.47
CA GLY A 66 0.99 4.73 16.36
C GLY A 66 1.26 4.36 17.83
N LEU A 67 1.59 3.10 18.09
CA LEU A 67 1.89 2.57 19.41
C LEU A 67 3.35 2.81 19.76
N GLU A 68 3.63 4.03 20.20
CA GLU A 68 4.94 4.48 20.64
C GLU A 68 4.96 4.79 22.14
N HIS A 69 6.03 4.37 22.81
CA HIS A 69 6.27 4.61 24.23
C HIS A 69 7.68 5.11 24.48
N GLN A 70 7.84 6.06 25.39
CA GLN A 70 9.13 6.39 25.96
C GLN A 70 9.30 5.59 27.26
N VAL A 71 10.08 4.51 27.22
CA VAL A 71 10.26 3.59 28.36
C VAL A 71 11.00 4.29 29.50
N VAL A 72 12.05 5.03 29.16
CA VAL A 72 12.79 5.94 30.04
C VAL A 72 13.24 7.15 29.23
N LYS A 73 13.68 8.23 29.91
CA LYS A 73 14.16 9.44 29.23
C LYS A 73 15.26 9.09 28.21
N GLY A 74 15.00 9.40 26.93
CA GLY A 74 15.93 9.14 25.83
C GLY A 74 15.82 7.74 25.20
N VAL A 75 14.92 6.87 25.65
CA VAL A 75 14.68 5.54 25.07
C VAL A 75 13.23 5.46 24.62
N VAL A 76 13.02 5.42 23.30
CA VAL A 76 11.70 5.37 22.67
C VAL A 76 11.57 4.06 21.90
N GLU A 77 10.44 3.39 22.07
CA GLU A 77 10.08 2.18 21.36
C GLU A 77 8.83 2.40 20.51
N ILE A 78 8.73 1.64 19.42
CA ILE A 78 7.54 1.55 18.57
C ILE A 78 7.15 0.08 18.45
N LEU A 79 5.85 -0.21 18.52
CA LEU A 79 5.31 -1.55 18.34
C LEU A 79 4.83 -1.72 16.89
N LYS A 80 5.53 -2.56 16.13
CA LYS A 80 5.06 -3.09 14.86
C LYS A 80 4.06 -4.21 15.11
N ILE A 81 2.81 -4.03 14.69
CA ILE A 81 1.75 -5.02 14.85
C ILE A 81 1.44 -5.65 13.50
N ILE A 82 1.54 -6.97 13.41
CA ILE A 82 1.11 -7.74 12.23
C ILE A 82 0.13 -8.81 12.72
N THR A 83 -1.03 -8.88 12.09
CA THR A 83 -2.07 -9.86 12.35
C THR A 83 -2.32 -10.71 11.13
N ARG A 84 -2.68 -11.98 11.38
CA ARG A 84 -3.02 -12.93 10.32
C ARG A 84 -4.20 -12.44 9.47
N GLN A 85 -5.19 -11.82 10.11
CA GLN A 85 -6.41 -11.38 9.42
C GLN A 85 -6.13 -10.27 8.40
N ALA A 86 -5.38 -9.23 8.77
CA ALA A 86 -5.03 -8.17 7.82
C ALA A 86 -4.10 -8.69 6.72
N SER A 87 -3.10 -9.50 7.09
CA SER A 87 -2.16 -10.11 6.14
C SER A 87 -2.84 -10.97 5.08
N LEU A 88 -3.84 -11.78 5.45
CA LEU A 88 -4.61 -12.58 4.49
C LEU A 88 -5.48 -11.72 3.58
N ARG A 89 -6.18 -10.73 4.13
CA ARG A 89 -7.06 -9.86 3.34
C ARG A 89 -6.28 -9.12 2.25
N VAL A 90 -5.12 -8.58 2.56
CA VAL A 90 -4.29 -7.89 1.55
C VAL A 90 -3.67 -8.86 0.55
N ALA A 91 -3.29 -10.06 0.97
CA ALA A 91 -2.78 -11.09 0.06
C ALA A 91 -3.84 -11.56 -0.94
N GLU A 92 -5.10 -11.66 -0.49
CA GLU A 92 -6.26 -12.08 -1.31
C GLU A 92 -6.80 -10.97 -2.21
N TYR A 93 -6.50 -9.69 -1.92
CA TYR A 93 -7.27 -8.56 -2.44
C TYR A 93 -7.40 -8.55 -3.96
N GLU A 94 -6.33 -8.60 -4.74
CA GLU A 94 -6.44 -8.64 -6.20
C GLU A 94 -5.06 -8.80 -6.84
N THR A 95 -4.79 -10.01 -7.29
CA THR A 95 -3.67 -10.35 -8.18
C THR A 95 -4.22 -10.78 -9.55
N HIS A 96 -5.52 -10.56 -9.81
CA HIS A 96 -6.21 -11.07 -10.98
C HIS A 96 -5.74 -10.32 -12.24
N GLY A 97 -5.40 -11.08 -13.27
CA GLY A 97 -4.89 -10.54 -14.54
C GLY A 97 -3.39 -10.25 -14.57
N ARG A 98 -2.66 -10.45 -13.46
CA ARG A 98 -1.20 -10.28 -13.39
C ARG A 98 -0.51 -11.65 -13.26
N GLU A 99 0.67 -11.80 -13.86
CA GLU A 99 1.34 -13.10 -13.95
C GLU A 99 2.19 -13.42 -12.71
N ARG A 100 2.63 -12.38 -11.98
CA ARG A 100 3.62 -12.53 -10.92
C ARG A 100 3.34 -11.61 -9.74
N VAL A 101 3.48 -12.19 -8.55
CA VAL A 101 3.35 -11.49 -7.28
C VAL A 101 4.66 -11.59 -6.51
N SER A 102 5.22 -10.44 -6.18
CA SER A 102 6.40 -10.31 -5.32
C SER A 102 5.99 -9.81 -3.94
N VAL A 103 6.21 -10.61 -2.92
CA VAL A 103 5.94 -10.24 -1.53
C VAL A 103 7.18 -9.59 -0.93
N ILE A 104 7.06 -8.34 -0.52
CA ILE A 104 8.19 -7.55 -0.02
C ILE A 104 8.25 -7.64 1.51
N HIS A 105 9.43 -7.96 2.03
CA HIS A 105 9.61 -8.23 3.47
C HIS A 105 11.01 -7.89 3.96
N LYS A 106 11.21 -7.99 5.28
CA LYS A 106 12.48 -7.92 5.99
C LYS A 106 12.55 -9.00 7.08
N ALA A 107 11.97 -10.17 6.80
CA ALA A 107 11.91 -11.32 7.71
C ALA A 107 13.28 -11.88 8.15
N ASN A 108 14.38 -11.51 7.48
CA ASN A 108 15.73 -11.83 7.95
C ASN A 108 16.09 -11.11 9.27
N ILE A 109 15.49 -9.94 9.53
CA ILE A 109 15.58 -9.22 10.80
C ILE A 109 14.30 -9.40 11.63
N MET A 110 13.15 -9.19 11.01
CA MET A 110 11.83 -9.23 11.63
C MET A 110 11.17 -10.61 11.51
N GLN A 111 11.79 -11.61 12.13
CA GLN A 111 11.41 -13.01 11.96
C GLN A 111 9.97 -13.34 12.35
N LYS A 112 9.41 -12.66 13.37
CA LYS A 112 8.05 -12.94 13.85
C LYS A 112 6.98 -12.16 13.10
N THR A 113 7.15 -10.86 12.94
CA THR A 113 6.17 -9.98 12.28
C THR A 113 6.11 -10.26 10.78
N ASP A 114 7.21 -10.03 10.06
CA ASP A 114 7.26 -10.28 8.63
C ASP A 114 7.19 -11.78 8.31
N GLY A 115 7.68 -12.64 9.21
CA GLY A 115 7.50 -14.09 9.06
C GLY A 115 6.03 -14.51 9.10
N LEU A 116 5.20 -13.87 9.94
CA LEU A 116 3.75 -14.10 9.94
C LEU A 116 3.12 -13.60 8.64
N PHE A 117 3.50 -12.42 8.17
CA PHE A 117 3.02 -11.86 6.90
C PHE A 117 3.33 -12.81 5.73
N LEU A 118 4.60 -13.25 5.61
CA LEU A 118 5.03 -14.21 4.59
C LEU A 118 4.26 -15.52 4.67
N LYS A 119 4.02 -16.05 5.87
CA LYS A 119 3.23 -17.26 6.05
C LYS A 119 1.82 -17.10 5.45
N CYS A 120 1.16 -15.98 5.71
CA CYS A 120 -0.16 -15.70 5.14
C CYS A 120 -0.13 -15.59 3.62
N CYS A 121 0.88 -14.91 3.06
CA CYS A 121 1.02 -14.80 1.60
C CYS A 121 1.36 -16.13 0.91
N ARG A 122 2.10 -17.03 1.58
CA ARG A 122 2.32 -18.40 1.09
C ARG A 122 1.03 -19.21 1.08
N GLU A 123 0.25 -19.14 2.17
CA GLU A 123 -1.07 -19.78 2.25
C GLU A 123 -2.01 -19.29 1.13
N PHE A 124 -1.89 -18.02 0.71
CA PHE A 124 -2.56 -17.50 -0.47
C PHE A 124 -2.00 -18.10 -1.76
N ALA A 125 -0.68 -18.08 -1.95
CA ALA A 125 -0.04 -18.61 -3.17
C ALA A 125 -0.36 -20.10 -3.42
N GLU A 126 -0.53 -20.90 -2.37
CA GLU A 126 -0.95 -22.30 -2.47
C GLU A 126 -2.36 -22.47 -3.06
N LYS A 127 -3.25 -21.47 -2.90
CA LYS A 127 -4.61 -21.48 -3.47
C LYS A 127 -4.65 -21.06 -4.95
N TYR A 128 -3.63 -20.33 -5.42
CA TYR A 128 -3.54 -19.73 -6.76
C TYR A 128 -2.22 -20.13 -7.46
N PRO A 129 -2.02 -21.41 -7.78
CA PRO A 129 -0.75 -21.94 -8.30
C PRO A 129 -0.37 -21.39 -9.69
N GLU A 130 -1.29 -20.79 -10.42
CA GLU A 130 -1.06 -20.11 -11.70
C GLU A 130 -0.24 -18.82 -11.57
N ILE A 131 -0.22 -18.22 -10.38
CA ILE A 131 0.50 -16.98 -10.12
C ILE A 131 1.94 -17.30 -9.74
N LYS A 132 2.91 -16.69 -10.42
CA LYS A 132 4.33 -16.80 -10.05
C LYS A 132 4.57 -16.05 -8.74
N TYR A 133 4.65 -16.79 -7.64
CA TYR A 133 4.95 -16.25 -6.33
C TYR A 133 6.45 -16.08 -6.09
N LYS A 134 6.86 -14.94 -5.54
CA LYS A 134 8.25 -14.65 -5.15
C LYS A 134 8.31 -13.87 -3.84
N GLU A 135 9.29 -14.17 -3.00
CA GLU A 135 9.61 -13.37 -1.82
C GLU A 135 10.86 -12.54 -2.08
N VAL A 136 10.83 -11.26 -1.72
CA VAL A 136 11.94 -10.33 -1.96
C VAL A 136 12.19 -9.49 -0.72
N VAL A 137 13.44 -9.49 -0.27
CA VAL A 137 13.85 -8.59 0.82
C VAL A 137 13.82 -7.14 0.33
N ILE A 138 13.24 -6.22 1.11
CA ILE A 138 13.05 -4.81 0.74
C ILE A 138 14.32 -4.14 0.22
N ASP A 139 15.49 -4.35 0.83
CA ASP A 139 16.76 -3.78 0.35
C ASP A 139 17.05 -4.18 -1.09
N ASN A 140 16.86 -5.47 -1.41
CA ASN A 140 17.09 -5.99 -2.76
C ASN A 140 16.02 -5.44 -3.71
N CYS A 141 14.76 -5.33 -3.26
CA CYS A 141 13.68 -4.73 -4.05
C CYS A 141 14.06 -3.33 -4.55
N CYS A 142 14.61 -2.49 -3.68
CA CYS A 142 14.99 -1.11 -4.01
C CYS A 142 16.19 -1.00 -4.98
N MET A 143 16.99 -2.07 -5.14
CA MET A 143 18.16 -2.08 -6.04
C MET A 143 17.88 -2.75 -7.38
N MET A 144 16.83 -3.56 -7.47
CA MET A 144 16.50 -4.33 -8.66
C MET A 144 15.83 -3.46 -9.74
N SER A 145 15.92 -3.92 -11.00
CA SER A 145 15.23 -3.25 -12.10
C SER A 145 13.70 -3.35 -11.92
N PRO A 146 12.94 -2.24 -12.06
CA PRO A 146 11.48 -2.24 -11.98
C PRO A 146 10.79 -3.21 -12.96
N ALA A 147 11.40 -3.45 -14.13
CA ALA A 147 10.90 -4.41 -15.13
C ALA A 147 10.88 -5.86 -14.63
N LEU A 148 11.55 -6.14 -13.51
CA LEU A 148 11.51 -7.42 -12.80
C LEU A 148 10.35 -7.51 -11.82
N PHE A 149 9.39 -6.59 -11.81
CA PHE A 149 8.20 -6.67 -10.99
C PHE A 149 6.93 -6.57 -11.83
N ASP A 150 5.81 -6.95 -11.23
CA ASP A 150 4.47 -6.90 -11.84
C ASP A 150 3.51 -6.44 -10.73
N VAL A 151 3.17 -7.31 -9.78
CA VAL A 151 2.51 -6.91 -8.52
C VAL A 151 3.48 -7.02 -7.35
N LEU A 152 3.52 -5.99 -6.50
CA LEU A 152 4.26 -6.00 -5.24
C LEU A 152 3.29 -5.91 -4.06
N VAL A 153 3.26 -6.92 -3.20
CA VAL A 153 2.39 -6.96 -2.00
C VAL A 153 3.26 -6.82 -0.76
N MET A 154 2.87 -5.94 0.18
CA MET A 154 3.73 -5.63 1.32
C MET A 154 3.02 -5.04 2.55
N PRO A 155 3.63 -5.15 3.75
CA PRO A 155 3.20 -4.45 4.95
C PRO A 155 3.23 -2.93 4.80
N ASN A 156 2.53 -2.26 5.71
CA ASN A 156 2.20 -0.83 5.64
C ASN A 156 3.37 0.11 5.33
N LEU A 157 4.42 0.11 6.16
CA LEU A 157 5.56 1.03 5.98
C LEU A 157 6.31 0.80 4.66
N TYR A 158 6.43 -0.46 4.24
CA TYR A 158 7.13 -0.79 3.00
C TYR A 158 6.32 -0.34 1.79
N GLY A 159 5.00 -0.49 1.88
CA GLY A 159 4.06 -0.01 0.88
C GLY A 159 4.14 1.49 0.69
N ASP A 160 4.23 2.23 1.79
CA ASP A 160 4.39 3.69 1.76
C ASP A 160 5.65 4.09 0.99
N ILE A 161 6.80 3.55 1.41
CA ILE A 161 8.10 3.90 0.83
C ILE A 161 8.19 3.45 -0.64
N ILE A 162 7.86 2.18 -0.93
CA ILE A 162 8.05 1.63 -2.28
C ILE A 162 7.08 2.26 -3.27
N SER A 163 5.83 2.53 -2.88
CA SER A 163 4.89 3.16 -3.80
C SER A 163 5.31 4.57 -4.21
N ASP A 164 5.90 5.35 -3.31
CA ASP A 164 6.48 6.67 -3.62
C ASP A 164 7.74 6.55 -4.49
N LEU A 165 8.59 5.54 -4.25
CA LEU A 165 9.72 5.23 -5.14
C LEU A 165 9.24 4.89 -6.55
N CYS A 166 8.18 4.09 -6.68
CA CYS A 166 7.56 3.72 -7.95
C CYS A 166 6.96 4.93 -8.67
N ALA A 167 6.30 5.84 -7.95
CA ALA A 167 5.84 7.12 -8.50
C ALA A 167 7.00 7.92 -9.11
N GLY A 168 8.16 7.96 -8.43
CA GLY A 168 9.38 8.59 -8.93
C GLY A 168 9.89 8.02 -10.27
N LEU A 169 9.62 6.74 -10.56
CA LEU A 169 10.01 6.12 -11.84
C LEU A 169 9.23 6.71 -13.03
N ILE A 170 7.98 7.11 -12.80
CA ILE A 170 7.04 7.55 -13.85
C ILE A 170 6.87 9.08 -13.92
N GLY A 171 7.58 9.84 -13.07
CA GLY A 171 7.58 11.30 -13.11
C GLY A 171 7.13 11.98 -11.81
N GLY A 172 6.71 11.19 -10.82
CA GLY A 172 6.35 11.66 -9.48
C GLY A 172 4.87 11.50 -9.15
N LEU A 173 4.54 11.86 -7.91
CA LEU A 173 3.20 11.69 -7.30
C LEU A 173 2.07 12.38 -8.06
N GLY A 174 2.39 13.44 -8.82
CA GLY A 174 1.42 14.14 -9.65
C GLY A 174 0.86 13.33 -10.81
N LEU A 175 1.41 12.14 -11.10
CA LEU A 175 0.98 11.26 -12.19
C LEU A 175 0.50 9.88 -11.68
N THR A 176 0.52 9.68 -10.37
CA THR A 176 0.27 8.36 -9.76
C THR A 176 -1.14 8.33 -9.17
N PRO A 177 -2.06 7.51 -9.69
CA PRO A 177 -3.36 7.32 -9.06
C PRO A 177 -3.25 6.36 -7.87
N SER A 178 -4.21 6.45 -6.94
CA SER A 178 -4.32 5.56 -5.77
C SER A 178 -5.79 5.23 -5.53
N CYS A 179 -6.08 3.96 -5.22
CA CYS A 179 -7.39 3.55 -4.70
C CYS A 179 -7.21 2.81 -3.37
N ASN A 180 -7.99 3.22 -2.37
CA ASN A 180 -8.07 2.57 -1.07
C ASN A 180 -9.31 1.71 -1.01
N ILE A 181 -9.14 0.47 -0.59
CA ILE A 181 -10.15 -0.56 -0.73
C ILE A 181 -10.59 -1.03 0.65
N GLY A 182 -11.88 -0.93 0.91
CA GLY A 182 -12.53 -1.35 2.14
C GLY A 182 -13.38 -2.59 1.98
N GLU A 183 -13.98 -3.00 3.09
CA GLU A 183 -14.95 -4.09 3.11
C GLU A 183 -16.29 -3.65 2.52
N GLY A 184 -17.13 -4.62 2.13
CA GLY A 184 -18.49 -4.34 1.63
C GLY A 184 -18.55 -3.62 0.28
N GLY A 185 -17.46 -3.66 -0.51
CA GLY A 185 -17.38 -3.00 -1.82
C GLY A 185 -17.16 -1.50 -1.75
N ILE A 186 -16.72 -0.98 -0.59
CA ILE A 186 -16.32 0.41 -0.44
C ILE A 186 -14.93 0.58 -1.07
N ALA A 187 -14.80 1.60 -1.92
CA ALA A 187 -13.52 1.98 -2.50
C ALA A 187 -13.42 3.51 -2.59
N PHE A 188 -12.23 4.05 -2.35
CA PHE A 188 -11.97 5.48 -2.34
C PHE A 188 -10.73 5.79 -3.19
N ALA A 189 -10.95 6.39 -4.37
CA ALA A 189 -9.87 6.87 -5.22
C ALA A 189 -9.40 8.26 -4.76
N GLU A 190 -8.09 8.44 -4.65
CA GLU A 190 -7.50 9.69 -4.15
C GLU A 190 -6.22 10.06 -4.89
N ALA A 191 -5.99 11.36 -5.04
CA ALA A 191 -4.70 11.88 -5.47
C ALA A 191 -3.70 11.71 -4.34
N VAL A 192 -2.49 11.27 -4.69
CA VAL A 192 -1.41 11.06 -3.71
C VAL A 192 -0.50 12.27 -3.57
N HIS A 193 -0.67 13.29 -4.43
CA HIS A 193 0.06 14.54 -4.29
C HIS A 193 -0.48 15.39 -3.13
N GLY A 194 0.38 16.22 -2.54
CA GLY A 194 -0.03 17.19 -1.53
C GLY A 194 -0.98 18.26 -2.08
N SER A 195 -1.49 19.12 -1.19
CA SER A 195 -2.47 20.18 -1.53
C SER A 195 -1.92 21.30 -2.42
N ALA A 196 -0.60 21.38 -2.62
CA ALA A 196 0.11 22.36 -3.44
C ALA A 196 -0.42 23.81 -3.26
N PRO A 197 -0.45 24.34 -2.02
CA PRO A 197 -1.13 25.60 -1.69
C PRO A 197 -0.50 26.82 -2.37
N ASP A 198 0.78 26.75 -2.73
CA ASP A 198 1.55 27.77 -3.42
C ASP A 198 1.14 27.97 -4.89
N ILE A 199 0.49 26.96 -5.48
CA ILE A 199 -0.05 27.00 -6.85
C ILE A 199 -1.58 26.93 -6.92
N ALA A 200 -2.26 26.87 -5.78
CA ALA A 200 -3.72 26.88 -5.72
C ALA A 200 -4.31 28.12 -6.41
N GLY A 201 -5.26 27.91 -7.32
CA GLY A 201 -5.90 28.97 -8.10
C GLY A 201 -5.07 29.51 -9.28
N LYS A 202 -3.87 28.98 -9.53
CA LYS A 202 -3.07 29.29 -10.72
C LYS A 202 -3.37 28.24 -11.81
N TYR A 203 -3.94 28.67 -12.94
CA TYR A 203 -4.20 27.77 -14.06
C TYR A 203 -2.89 27.46 -14.82
N PHE A 204 -2.42 26.22 -14.71
CA PHE A 204 -1.39 25.67 -15.59
C PHE A 204 -2.06 24.66 -16.52
N ARG A 205 -2.02 24.93 -17.83
CA ARG A 205 -2.77 24.15 -18.84
C ARG A 205 -2.05 22.87 -19.28
N ASP A 206 -0.78 22.69 -18.89
CA ASP A 206 0.16 21.80 -19.57
C ASP A 206 0.71 20.66 -18.68
N SER A 207 0.02 20.28 -17.60
CA SER A 207 0.47 19.20 -16.71
C SER A 207 -0.67 18.22 -16.42
N PRO A 208 -0.59 16.96 -16.87
CA PRO A 208 -1.55 15.95 -16.44
C PRO A 208 -1.45 15.79 -14.93
N THR A 209 -2.58 15.87 -14.23
CA THR A 209 -2.61 15.72 -12.77
C THR A 209 -3.11 14.34 -12.39
N SER A 210 -2.76 13.84 -11.20
CA SER A 210 -3.22 12.52 -10.73
C SER A 210 -4.74 12.48 -10.60
N ASN A 211 -5.38 13.66 -10.42
CA ASN A 211 -6.82 13.81 -10.45
C ASN A 211 -7.42 13.44 -11.81
N ASP A 212 -6.73 13.78 -12.91
CA ASP A 212 -7.13 13.42 -14.27
C ASP A 212 -6.89 11.93 -14.58
N MET A 213 -6.07 11.26 -13.76
CA MET A 213 -5.78 9.83 -13.82
C MET A 213 -6.75 8.99 -12.99
N HIS A 214 -7.54 9.58 -12.08
CA HIS A 214 -8.59 8.86 -11.33
C HIS A 214 -9.60 8.10 -12.18
N PRO A 215 -10.09 8.62 -13.32
CA PRO A 215 -10.99 7.89 -14.20
C PRO A 215 -10.37 6.63 -14.80
N LEU A 216 -9.02 6.54 -14.88
CA LEU A 216 -8.30 5.37 -15.37
C LEU A 216 -8.21 4.27 -14.30
N THR A 217 -8.23 4.64 -13.02
CA THR A 217 -8.46 3.73 -11.88
C THR A 217 -9.97 3.61 -11.61
N SER A 218 -10.69 2.80 -12.40
CA SER A 218 -12.12 2.60 -12.14
C SER A 218 -12.33 1.57 -11.01
N CYS A 219 -12.54 2.05 -9.79
CA CYS A 219 -12.90 1.25 -8.62
C CYS A 219 -14.40 0.89 -8.67
N GLY A 220 -14.73 -0.29 -9.21
CA GLY A 220 -16.08 -0.83 -9.31
C GLY A 220 -16.42 -1.86 -8.23
N ARG A 221 -17.67 -2.34 -8.20
CA ARG A 221 -18.13 -3.40 -7.24
C ARG A 221 -17.32 -4.71 -7.32
N ASN A 222 -16.56 -4.91 -8.40
CA ASN A 222 -15.77 -6.11 -8.67
C ASN A 222 -14.26 -5.88 -8.52
N GLY A 223 -13.82 -4.76 -7.92
CA GLY A 223 -12.40 -4.41 -7.81
C GLY A 223 -12.03 -3.14 -8.58
N CYS A 224 -10.78 -2.73 -8.47
CA CYS A 224 -10.22 -1.63 -9.24
C CYS A 224 -9.82 -2.16 -10.63
N ASN A 225 -10.46 -1.73 -11.72
CA ASN A 225 -9.87 -1.95 -13.03
C ASN A 225 -8.66 -1.00 -13.11
N ILE A 226 -7.48 -1.60 -13.06
CA ILE A 226 -6.16 -0.98 -13.24
C ILE A 226 -5.50 -1.56 -14.47
#